data_AF-A0A368G7V8-F1
#
_entry.id   AF-A0A368G7V8-F1
#
_cell.length_a   1.000
_cell.length_b   1.000
_cell.length_c   1.000
_cell.angle_alpha   90.00
_cell.angle_beta   90.00
_cell.angle_gamma   90.00
#
_symmetry.space_group_name_H-M   'P 1'
#
loop_
_entity.id
_entity.type
_entity.pdbx_description
1 polymer ?
#
loop_
_entity_poly.entity_id
_entity_poly.type
_entity_poly.pdbx_seq_one_letter_code
_entity_poly.pdbx_strand_id
1 'polypeptide(L)'
;MYITDNYGIRLSIMCGTTLNFVGSLIRVVSSIPSIDNSATRQALLHTGSVIVASAQAFFLVLPSKIAETWFPDHQRSLANVLTFIANPLGVVLGTIVPSLYFSGSVRLERYSWHMFEFVSFSI
;
A
#
# COMPACT_ATOMS: atom_id res chain seq x y z
N MET A 1 21.38 0.15 -6.12
CA MET A 1 20.66 -0.18 -4.87
C MET A 1 21.68 -0.76 -3.88
N TYR A 2 22.44 0.09 -3.20
CA TYR A 2 23.65 -0.31 -2.45
C TYR A 2 23.39 -1.28 -1.29
N ILE A 3 22.19 -1.21 -0.70
CA ILE A 3 21.78 -2.06 0.43
C ILE A 3 21.46 -3.48 -0.05
N THR A 4 20.92 -3.65 -1.26
CA THR A 4 20.51 -4.96 -1.77
C THR A 4 21.67 -5.79 -2.33
N ASP A 5 22.74 -5.16 -2.82
CA ASP A 5 23.96 -5.87 -3.23
C ASP A 5 24.83 -6.31 -2.04
N ASN A 6 24.77 -5.60 -0.89
CA ASN A 6 25.65 -5.92 0.25
C ASN A 6 24.96 -6.71 1.39
N TYR A 7 23.63 -6.60 1.57
CA TYR A 7 22.93 -7.21 2.70
C TYR A 7 21.94 -8.33 2.33
N GLY A 8 21.80 -8.63 1.04
CA GLY A 8 20.99 -9.73 0.53
C GLY A 8 19.48 -9.45 0.50
N ILE A 9 18.77 -10.27 -0.29
CA ILE A 9 17.33 -10.15 -0.58
C ILE A 9 16.49 -10.18 0.71
N ARG A 10 16.90 -10.96 1.72
CA ARG A 10 16.17 -11.11 2.97
C ARG A 10 16.06 -9.82 3.78
N LEU A 11 17.14 -9.03 3.88
CA LEU A 11 17.11 -7.78 4.65
C LEU A 11 16.19 -6.75 4.00
N SER A 12 16.23 -6.64 2.66
CA SER A 12 15.32 -5.75 1.91
C SER A 12 13.84 -6.10 2.15
N ILE A 13 13.51 -7.41 2.21
CA ILE A 13 12.15 -7.87 2.53
C ILE A 13 11.74 -7.47 3.94
N MET A 14 12.61 -7.74 4.92
CA MET A 14 12.32 -7.42 6.33
C MET A 14 12.15 -5.92 6.54
N CYS A 15 13.01 -5.09 5.93
CA CYS A 15 12.87 -3.62 6.00
C CYS A 15 11.58 -3.15 5.32
N GLY A 16 11.29 -3.59 4.08
CA GLY A 16 10.08 -3.19 3.36
C GLY A 16 8.78 -3.59 4.08
N THR A 17 8.71 -4.82 4.58
CA THR A 17 7.55 -5.30 5.35
C THR A 17 7.38 -4.58 6.68
N THR A 18 8.47 -4.32 7.41
CA THR A 18 8.42 -3.57 8.68
C THR A 18 7.94 -2.14 8.47
N LEU A 19 8.49 -1.43 7.46
CA LEU A 19 8.05 -0.07 7.13
C LEU A 19 6.58 -0.05 6.71
N ASN A 20 6.15 -1.01 5.88
CA ASN A 20 4.76 -1.11 5.46
C ASN A 20 3.82 -1.39 6.65
N PHE A 21 4.23 -2.26 7.57
CA PHE A 21 3.47 -2.56 8.78
C PHE A 21 3.34 -1.35 9.70
N VAL A 22 4.46 -0.67 10.01
CA VAL A 22 4.47 0.53 10.86
C VAL A 22 3.65 1.65 10.23
N GLY A 23 3.82 1.91 8.94
CA GLY A 23 3.04 2.93 8.23
C GLY A 23 1.55 2.61 8.18
N SER A 24 1.18 1.35 8.00
CA SER A 24 -0.22 0.90 8.04
C SER A 24 -0.82 1.01 9.45
N LEU A 25 -0.05 0.69 10.49
CA LEU A 25 -0.47 0.84 11.88
C LEU A 25 -0.77 2.31 12.22
N ILE A 26 0.08 3.24 11.77
CA ILE A 26 -0.15 4.69 11.93
C ILE A 26 -1.45 5.12 11.25
N ARG A 27 -1.74 4.59 10.05
CA ARG A 27 -3.01 4.85 9.35
C ARG A 27 -4.22 4.30 10.11
N VAL A 28 -4.11 3.11 10.72
CA VAL A 28 -5.19 2.56 11.57
C VAL A 28 -5.40 3.41 12.82
N VAL A 29 -4.33 3.85 13.49
CA VAL A 29 -4.41 4.72 14.67
C VAL A 29 -5.08 6.05 14.32
N SER A 30 -4.82 6.59 13.12
CA SER A 30 -5.49 7.80 12.65
C SER A 30 -7.01 7.62 12.42
N SER A 31 -7.49 6.39 12.26
CA SER A 31 -8.92 6.11 12.08
C SER A 31 -9.67 5.93 13.40
N ILE A 32 -8.99 6.05 14.55
CA ILE A 32 -9.61 5.91 15.87
C ILE A 32 -10.45 7.17 16.17
N PRO A 33 -11.74 7.03 16.55
CA PRO A 33 -12.66 8.16 16.76
C PRO A 33 -12.32 9.04 17.99
N SER A 34 -11.32 8.66 18.80
CA SER A 34 -10.87 9.41 19.98
C SER A 34 -10.04 10.65 19.66
N ILE A 35 -9.68 10.90 18.40
CA ILE A 35 -8.91 12.07 17.97
C ILE A 35 -9.88 13.11 17.37
N ASP A 36 -10.32 14.05 18.22
CA ASP A 36 -11.31 15.09 17.85
C ASP A 36 -10.75 16.16 16.88
N ASN A 37 -9.42 16.26 16.77
CA ASN A 37 -8.76 17.23 15.87
C ASN A 37 -8.57 16.67 14.45
N SER A 38 -9.39 17.16 13.52
CA SER A 38 -9.32 16.84 12.09
C SER A 38 -7.93 17.08 11.47
N ALA A 39 -7.22 18.13 11.89
CA ALA A 39 -5.88 18.44 11.39
C ALA A 39 -4.83 17.40 11.82
N THR A 40 -4.88 16.96 13.10
CA THR A 40 -4.00 15.91 13.62
C THR A 40 -4.24 14.58 12.91
N ARG A 41 -5.50 14.27 12.62
CA ARG A 41 -5.89 13.06 11.89
C ARG A 41 -5.31 13.02 10.47
N GLN A 42 -5.44 14.12 9.73
CA GLN A 42 -4.88 14.26 8.40
C GLN A 42 -3.35 14.17 8.43
N ALA A 43 -2.69 14.87 9.35
CA ALA A 43 -1.24 14.81 9.52
C ALA A 43 -0.77 13.36 9.76
N LEU A 44 -1.42 12.61 10.66
CA LEU A 44 -1.11 11.21 10.93
C LEU A 44 -1.29 10.32 9.69
N LEU A 45 -2.39 10.51 8.95
CA LEU A 45 -2.65 9.79 7.70
C LEU A 45 -1.56 10.04 6.65
N HIS A 46 -1.15 11.29 6.47
CA HIS A 46 -0.11 11.67 5.52
C HIS A 46 1.24 11.12 5.94
N THR A 47 1.62 11.24 7.22
CA THR A 47 2.86 10.66 7.75
C THR A 47 2.90 9.15 7.55
N GLY A 48 1.81 8.44 7.87
CA GLY A 48 1.71 6.99 7.64
C GLY A 48 1.82 6.63 6.15
N SER A 49 1.22 7.43 5.27
CA SER A 49 1.27 7.21 3.82
C SER A 49 2.67 7.43 3.23
N VAL A 50 3.43 8.41 3.74
CA VAL A 50 4.84 8.62 3.34
C VAL A 50 5.71 7.42 3.74
N ILE A 51 5.50 6.87 4.94
CA ILE A 51 6.22 5.68 5.41
C ILE A 51 5.89 4.47 4.52
N VAL A 52 4.61 4.22 4.25
CA VAL A 52 4.19 3.15 3.33
C VAL A 52 4.75 3.35 1.91
N ALA A 53 4.78 4.59 1.41
CA ALA A 53 5.34 4.89 0.10
C ALA A 53 6.84 4.57 0.02
N SER A 54 7.61 4.85 1.09
CA SER A 54 9.02 4.45 1.15
C SER A 54 9.20 2.92 1.13
N ALA A 55 8.26 2.17 1.70
CA ALA A 55 8.26 0.71 1.63
C ALA A 55 8.04 0.17 0.21
N GLN A 56 7.23 0.87 -0.61
CA GLN A 56 6.93 0.47 -1.99
C GLN A 56 8.18 0.40 -2.88
N ALA A 57 9.16 1.29 -2.66
CA ALA A 57 10.42 1.24 -3.39
C ALA A 57 11.18 -0.10 -3.22
N PHE A 58 11.06 -0.74 -2.05
CA PHE A 58 11.64 -2.06 -1.80
C PHE A 58 10.87 -3.18 -2.51
N PHE A 59 9.53 -3.09 -2.53
CA PHE A 59 8.68 -4.09 -3.18
C PHE A 59 8.77 -4.09 -4.71
N LEU A 60 9.19 -2.98 -5.34
CA LEU A 60 9.37 -2.93 -6.80
C LEU A 60 10.55 -3.76 -7.30
N VAL A 61 11.62 -3.88 -6.51
CA VAL A 61 12.86 -4.59 -6.92
C VAL A 61 12.85 -6.06 -6.49
N LEU A 62 12.02 -6.38 -5.51
CA LEU A 62 11.94 -7.70 -4.90
C LEU A 62 11.55 -8.85 -5.85
N PRO A 63 10.54 -8.70 -6.73
CA PRO A 63 10.04 -9.81 -7.53
C PRO A 63 11.09 -10.26 -8.55
N SER A 64 11.78 -9.31 -9.17
CA SER A 64 12.87 -9.57 -10.11
C SER A 64 14.01 -10.34 -9.44
N LYS A 65 14.39 -9.96 -8.22
CA LYS A 65 15.47 -10.62 -7.45
C LYS A 65 15.08 -12.01 -6.95
N ILE A 66 13.83 -12.20 -6.52
CA ILE A 66 13.32 -13.53 -6.13
C ILE A 66 13.23 -14.43 -7.37
N ALA A 67 12.73 -13.92 -8.50
CA ALA A 67 12.63 -14.68 -9.73
C ALA A 67 14.01 -15.12 -10.25
N GLU A 68 15.00 -14.24 -10.16
CA GLU A 68 16.38 -14.51 -10.58
C GLU A 68 17.03 -15.65 -9.77
N THR A 69 16.74 -15.71 -8.47
CA THR A 69 17.35 -16.67 -7.53
C THR A 69 16.66 -18.02 -7.48
N TRP A 70 15.35 -18.07 -7.73
CA TRP A 70 14.55 -19.31 -7.61
C TRP A 70 14.21 -19.97 -8.95
N PHE A 71 14.22 -19.24 -10.07
CA PHE A 71 13.77 -19.76 -11.36
C PHE A 71 14.84 -19.71 -12.46
N PRO A 72 14.96 -20.77 -13.27
CA PRO A 72 15.83 -20.78 -14.46
C PRO A 72 15.35 -19.78 -15.51
N ASP A 73 16.25 -19.30 -16.38
CA ASP A 73 16.04 -18.17 -17.30
C ASP A 73 14.72 -18.23 -18.10
N HIS A 74 14.33 -19.43 -18.54
CA HIS A 74 13.07 -19.67 -19.25
C HIS A 74 11.81 -19.25 -18.47
N GLN A 75 11.79 -19.42 -17.14
CA GLN A 75 10.59 -19.21 -16.30
C GLN A 75 10.52 -17.81 -15.68
N ARG A 76 11.55 -16.98 -15.86
CA ARG A 76 11.61 -15.60 -15.33
C ARG A 76 10.48 -14.72 -15.87
N SER A 77 10.08 -14.93 -17.13
CA SER A 77 8.96 -14.21 -17.75
C SER A 77 7.63 -14.49 -17.04
N LEU A 78 7.34 -15.76 -16.71
CA LEU A 78 6.13 -16.13 -15.99
C LEU A 78 6.10 -15.57 -14.57
N ALA A 79 7.23 -15.59 -13.86
CA ALA A 79 7.33 -15.01 -12.52
C ALA A 79 7.06 -13.49 -12.53
N ASN A 80 7.53 -12.78 -13.56
CA ASN A 80 7.27 -11.35 -13.73
C ASN A 80 5.78 -11.08 -14.00
N VAL A 81 5.15 -11.87 -14.89
CA VAL A 81 3.71 -11.75 -15.16
C VAL A 81 2.87 -12.02 -13.90
N LEU A 82 3.21 -13.04 -13.13
CA LEU A 82 2.51 -13.36 -11.88
C LEU A 82 2.59 -12.21 -10.87
N THR A 83 3.75 -11.54 -10.81
CA THR A 83 3.95 -10.34 -9.99
C THR A 83 3.07 -9.18 -10.44
N PHE A 84 2.95 -8.94 -11.75
CA PHE A 84 2.07 -7.89 -12.27
C PHE A 84 0.61 -8.15 -11.94
N ILE A 85 0.16 -9.41 -11.95
CA ILE A 85 -1.21 -9.80 -11.61
C ILE A 85 -1.47 -9.70 -10.09
N ALA A 86 -0.44 -9.90 -9.26
CA ALA A 86 -0.59 -9.85 -7.80
C ALA A 86 -1.08 -8.49 -7.28
N ASN A 87 -0.63 -7.38 -7.87
CA ASN A 87 -1.06 -6.02 -7.47
C ASN A 87 -2.57 -5.79 -7.60
N PRO A 88 -3.19 -5.91 -8.79
CA PRO A 88 -4.63 -5.71 -8.96
C PRO A 88 -5.45 -6.75 -8.20
N LEU A 89 -4.99 -8.00 -8.09
CA LEU A 89 -5.65 -9.01 -7.23
C LEU A 89 -5.70 -8.55 -5.77
N GLY A 90 -4.61 -8.01 -5.23
CA GLY A 90 -4.56 -7.46 -3.88
C GLY A 90 -5.54 -6.30 -3.69
N VAL A 91 -5.68 -5.42 -4.68
CA VAL A 91 -6.67 -4.32 -4.66
C VAL A 91 -8.10 -4.86 -4.61
N VAL A 92 -8.43 -5.84 -5.46
CA VAL A 92 -9.76 -6.47 -5.47
C VAL A 92 -10.08 -7.12 -4.13
N LEU A 93 -9.12 -7.86 -3.54
CA LEU A 93 -9.30 -8.45 -2.22
C LEU A 93 -9.48 -7.37 -1.14
N GLY A 94 -8.68 -6.31 -1.18
CA GLY A 94 -8.73 -5.20 -0.23
C GLY A 94 -10.04 -4.41 -0.26
N THR A 95 -10.75 -4.38 -1.38
CA THR A 95 -12.04 -3.69 -1.52
C THR A 95 -13.24 -4.59 -1.21
N ILE A 96 -13.17 -5.88 -1.60
CA ILE A 96 -14.24 -6.85 -1.33
C ILE A 96 -14.33 -7.14 0.17
N VAL A 97 -13.20 -7.28 0.86
CA VAL A 97 -13.18 -7.65 2.29
C VAL A 97 -14.02 -6.66 3.14
N PRO A 98 -13.78 -5.34 3.15
CA PRO A 98 -14.64 -4.39 3.87
C PRO A 98 -16.10 -4.44 3.41
N SER A 99 -16.35 -4.62 2.12
CA SER A 99 -17.71 -4.66 1.56
C SER A 99 -18.53 -5.84 2.07
N LEU A 100 -17.88 -6.98 2.33
CA LEU A 100 -18.52 -8.15 2.96
C LEU A 100 -18.79 -7.90 4.45
N TYR A 101 -17.85 -7.30 5.18
CA TYR A 101 -18.01 -7.00 6.60
C TYR A 101 -19.08 -5.93 6.87
N PHE A 102 -19.21 -4.92 6.00
CA PHE A 102 -20.13 -3.79 6.16
C PHE A 102 -21.36 -3.84 5.24
N SER A 103 -21.72 -5.00 4.67
CA SER A 103 -22.85 -5.17 3.72
C SER A 103 -24.24 -4.79 4.27
N GLY A 104 -24.37 -4.38 5.54
CA GLY A 104 -25.64 -4.10 6.20
C GLY A 104 -26.18 -2.66 6.15
N SER A 105 -25.45 -1.66 5.64
CA SER A 105 -25.97 -0.27 5.65
C SER A 105 -25.41 0.59 4.51
N VAL A 106 -25.87 0.33 3.28
CA VAL A 106 -25.69 1.29 2.18
C VAL A 106 -26.69 2.44 2.37
N ARG A 107 -26.33 3.42 3.22
CA ARG A 107 -26.92 4.76 3.13
C ARG A 107 -26.17 5.47 2.00
N LEU A 108 -26.80 5.56 0.83
CA LEU A 108 -26.33 6.36 -0.30
C LEU A 108 -26.26 7.85 0.13
N GLU A 109 -25.19 8.27 0.79
CA GLU A 109 -24.96 9.69 1.03
C GLU A 109 -24.46 10.34 -0.26
N ARG A 110 -25.39 11.10 -0.83
CA ARG A 110 -25.34 11.85 -2.07
C ARG A 110 -24.48 13.12 -1.95
N TYR A 111 -23.24 13.00 -1.43
CA TYR A 111 -22.31 14.13 -1.22
C TYR A 111 -20.94 13.95 -1.89
N SER A 112 -20.81 13.02 -2.84
CA SER A 112 -19.54 12.73 -3.53
C SER A 112 -18.98 13.86 -4.41
N TRP A 113 -19.70 14.98 -4.57
CA TRP A 113 -19.30 16.09 -5.43
C TRP A 113 -18.41 17.14 -4.74
N HIS A 114 -18.39 17.21 -3.41
CA HIS A 114 -17.55 18.20 -2.69
C HIS A 114 -16.06 17.79 -2.61
N MET A 115 -15.71 16.53 -2.90
CA MET A 115 -14.31 16.11 -2.99
C MET A 115 -13.62 16.66 -4.27
N PHE A 116 -14.38 16.95 -5.32
CA PHE A 116 -13.86 17.47 -6.60
C PHE A 116 -13.84 19.00 -6.68
N GLU A 117 -14.61 19.72 -5.85
CA GLU A 117 -14.60 21.19 -5.85
C GLU A 117 -13.27 21.78 -5.37
N PHE A 118 -12.54 21.10 -4.50
CA PHE A 118 -11.23 21.57 -4.01
C PHE A 118 -10.11 21.47 -5.08
N VAL A 119 -10.28 20.62 -6.09
CA VAL A 119 -9.30 20.45 -7.18
C VAL A 119 -9.52 21.48 -8.29
N SER A 120 -10.74 22.01 -8.45
CA SER A 120 -11.05 22.97 -9.53
C SER A 120 -10.64 24.42 -9.24
N PHE A 121 -10.27 24.77 -8.00
CA PHE A 121 -9.94 26.15 -7.59
C PHE A 121 -8.44 26.46 -7.53
N SER A 122 -7.58 25.58 -8.06
CA SER A 122 -6.12 25.77 -8.09
C SER A 122 -5.51 25.60 -9.48
N ILE A 123 -6.22 26.10 -10.51
CA ILE A 123 -5.72 26.41 -11.85
C ILE A 123 -6.30 27.77 -12.24
#